data_AF-A0A9X3MZ54-F1
#
_entry.id   AF-A0A9X3MZ54-F1
#
_cell.length_a   1.000
_cell.length_b   1.000
_cell.length_c   1.000
_cell.angle_alpha   90.00
_cell.angle_beta   90.00
_cell.angle_gamma   90.00
#
_symmetry.space_group_name_H-M   'P 1'
#
loop_
_entity.id
_entity.type
_entity.pdbx_description
1 polymer ?
#
loop_
_entity_poly.entity_id
_entity_poly.type
_entity_poly.pdbx_seq_one_letter_code
_entity_poly.pdbx_strand_id
1 'polypeptide(L)'
;MDPYAVLGVRPGAAEQEITAAYREAAKRWHPDRSPGEDAAARMAEINAAYDLVRATAQHGLQGPWNPGAPTPRTRAATRSAGKGGWLIPPLRLALGPELLDTLNPDEDVKLVTPTSTWASPRAILAVTERRLLWLLDDAPVARVHSLPFRNVAEISHKVRRKHATLMVRTIAGRRHVFHDLRPHTAASIERHVQQRPLS
;
A
#
# COMPACT_ATOMS: atom_id res chain seq x y z
N MET A 1 2.91 9.85 -23.84
CA MET A 1 1.71 9.04 -23.58
C MET A 1 0.81 9.86 -22.68
N ASP A 2 -0.39 10.20 -23.13
CA ASP A 2 -1.33 10.96 -22.30
C ASP A 2 -2.07 9.98 -21.37
N PRO A 3 -1.80 9.99 -20.06
CA PRO A 3 -2.38 9.00 -19.16
C PRO A 3 -3.87 9.24 -18.92
N TYR A 4 -4.38 10.47 -19.15
CA TYR A 4 -5.82 10.73 -19.14
C TYR A 4 -6.49 10.11 -20.37
N ALA A 5 -5.86 10.21 -21.54
CA ALA A 5 -6.35 9.58 -22.77
C ALA A 5 -6.35 8.04 -22.69
N VAL A 6 -5.35 7.43 -22.05
CA VAL A 6 -5.29 5.96 -21.84
C VAL A 6 -6.42 5.47 -20.95
N LEU A 7 -6.79 6.26 -19.94
CA LEU A 7 -7.94 5.99 -19.07
C LEU A 7 -9.28 6.44 -19.69
N GLY A 8 -9.25 7.13 -20.83
CA GLY A 8 -10.45 7.66 -21.49
C GLY A 8 -11.14 8.81 -20.74
N VAL A 9 -10.40 9.53 -19.88
CA VAL A 9 -10.92 10.65 -19.09
C VAL A 9 -10.30 11.97 -19.54
N ARG A 10 -10.92 13.09 -19.16
CA ARG A 10 -10.38 14.41 -19.46
C ARG A 10 -9.19 14.75 -18.54
N PRO A 11 -8.18 15.49 -19.02
CA PRO A 11 -7.15 16.06 -18.16
C PRO A 11 -7.75 16.86 -17.01
N GLY A 12 -7.34 16.56 -15.77
CA GLY A 12 -7.89 17.19 -14.56
C GLY A 12 -9.25 16.65 -14.09
N ALA A 13 -9.70 15.51 -14.61
CA ALA A 13 -10.88 14.80 -14.09
C ALA A 13 -10.77 14.56 -12.58
N ALA A 14 -11.91 14.56 -11.88
CA ALA A 14 -11.94 14.32 -10.44
C ALA A 14 -11.48 12.89 -10.09
N GLU A 15 -10.90 12.68 -8.90
CA GLU A 15 -10.39 11.37 -8.46
C GLU A 15 -11.45 10.24 -8.55
N GLN A 16 -12.72 10.59 -8.33
CA GLN A 16 -13.86 9.68 -8.47
C GLN A 16 -14.07 9.24 -9.93
N GLU A 17 -13.91 10.14 -10.89
CA GLU A 17 -14.06 9.88 -12.33
C GLU A 17 -12.87 9.04 -12.85
N ILE A 18 -11.65 9.37 -12.40
CA ILE A 18 -10.42 8.62 -12.72
C ILE A 18 -10.51 7.18 -12.18
N THR A 19 -11.00 7.00 -10.95
CA THR A 19 -11.14 5.68 -10.32
C THR A 19 -12.28 4.87 -10.95
N ALA A 20 -13.37 5.52 -11.38
CA ALA A 20 -14.47 4.85 -12.08
C ALA A 20 -14.00 4.35 -13.46
N ALA A 21 -13.31 5.19 -14.24
CA ALA A 21 -12.79 4.84 -15.55
C ALA A 21 -11.77 3.69 -15.47
N TYR A 22 -10.88 3.72 -14.48
CA TYR A 22 -9.94 2.63 -14.20
C TYR A 22 -10.66 1.30 -13.92
N ARG A 23 -11.72 1.30 -13.11
CA ARG A 23 -12.48 0.09 -12.79
C ARG A 23 -13.19 -0.49 -14.01
N GLU A 24 -13.74 0.35 -14.87
CA GLU A 24 -14.40 -0.11 -16.10
C GLU A 24 -13.39 -0.64 -17.13
N ALA A 25 -12.24 0.02 -17.27
CA ALA A 25 -11.16 -0.45 -18.12
C ALA A 25 -10.56 -1.78 -17.61
N ALA A 26 -10.37 -1.91 -16.30
CA ALA A 26 -9.89 -3.14 -15.66
C ALA A 26 -10.86 -4.30 -15.83
N LYS A 27 -12.17 -4.09 -15.75
CA LYS A 27 -13.18 -5.14 -16.02
C LYS A 27 -13.17 -5.61 -17.47
N ARG A 28 -12.87 -4.70 -18.40
CA ARG A 28 -12.86 -4.96 -19.85
C ARG A 28 -11.61 -5.71 -20.30
N TRP A 29 -10.48 -5.43 -19.68
CA TRP A 29 -9.17 -6.00 -20.03
C TRP A 29 -8.63 -6.97 -18.96
N HIS A 30 -9.48 -7.43 -18.04
CA HIS A 30 -9.07 -8.39 -17.02
C HIS A 30 -8.66 -9.71 -17.68
N PRO A 31 -7.48 -10.28 -17.36
CA PRO A 31 -7.01 -11.53 -17.98
C PRO A 31 -7.92 -12.73 -17.66
N ASP A 32 -8.71 -12.66 -16.59
CA ASP A 32 -9.74 -13.66 -16.23
C ASP A 32 -10.99 -13.60 -17.13
N ARG A 33 -11.23 -12.48 -17.82
CA ARG A 33 -12.42 -12.26 -18.67
C ARG A 33 -12.09 -12.15 -20.16
N SER A 34 -10.82 -11.96 -20.52
CA SER A 34 -10.34 -11.97 -21.91
C SER A 34 -9.09 -12.84 -22.00
N PRO A 35 -9.18 -14.05 -22.60
CA PRO A 35 -8.05 -14.97 -22.73
C PRO A 35 -7.06 -14.57 -23.84
N GLY A 36 -6.91 -13.27 -24.13
CA GLY A 36 -6.03 -12.74 -25.16
C GLY A 36 -4.69 -12.26 -24.60
N GLU A 37 -3.59 -12.55 -25.29
CA GLU A 37 -2.21 -12.15 -24.94
C GLU A 37 -2.07 -10.61 -24.81
N ASP A 38 -2.88 -9.86 -25.55
CA ASP A 38 -2.92 -8.39 -25.52
C ASP A 38 -3.63 -7.81 -24.29
N ALA A 39 -4.48 -8.58 -23.60
CA ALA A 39 -5.23 -8.08 -22.44
C ALA A 39 -4.29 -7.72 -21.28
N ALA A 40 -3.25 -8.52 -21.07
CA ALA A 40 -2.23 -8.27 -20.05
C ALA A 40 -1.43 -6.99 -20.35
N ALA A 41 -1.04 -6.77 -21.61
CA ALA A 41 -0.32 -5.56 -22.04
C ALA A 41 -1.18 -4.30 -21.89
N ARG A 42 -2.46 -4.37 -22.31
CA ARG A 42 -3.41 -3.26 -22.18
C ARG A 42 -3.73 -2.97 -20.72
N MET A 43 -3.85 -3.98 -19.87
CA MET A 43 -4.04 -3.80 -18.44
C MET A 43 -2.83 -3.14 -17.76
N ALA A 44 -1.61 -3.53 -18.15
CA ALA A 44 -0.38 -2.89 -17.65
C ALA A 44 -0.33 -1.40 -18.03
N GLU A 45 -0.74 -1.06 -19.25
CA GLU A 45 -0.85 0.32 -19.76
C GLU A 45 -1.88 1.15 -18.97
N ILE A 46 -3.04 0.57 -18.69
CA ILE A 46 -4.12 1.18 -17.89
C ILE A 46 -3.66 1.44 -16.44
N ASN A 47 -2.94 0.49 -15.84
CA ASN A 47 -2.39 0.63 -14.49
C ASN A 47 -1.36 1.77 -14.43
N ALA A 48 -0.43 1.80 -15.38
CA ALA A 48 0.60 2.84 -15.46
C ALA A 48 -0.02 4.25 -15.64
N ALA A 49 -1.07 4.36 -16.45
CA ALA A 49 -1.79 5.61 -16.64
C ALA A 49 -2.52 6.07 -15.37
N TYR A 50 -3.16 5.15 -14.65
CA TYR A 50 -3.83 5.45 -13.37
C TYR A 50 -2.85 5.97 -12.32
N ASP A 51 -1.68 5.35 -12.22
CA ASP A 51 -0.63 5.76 -11.29
C ASP A 51 -0.07 7.15 -11.62
N LEU A 52 0.14 7.45 -12.90
CA LEU A 52 0.59 8.77 -13.34
C LEU A 52 -0.44 9.86 -13.05
N VAL A 53 -1.72 9.62 -13.33
CA VAL A 53 -2.80 10.59 -13.06
C VAL A 53 -2.98 10.81 -11.55
N ARG A 54 -2.83 9.77 -10.74
CA ARG A 54 -2.82 9.86 -9.27
C ARG A 54 -1.65 10.69 -8.77
N ALA A 55 -0.46 10.44 -9.30
CA ALA A 55 0.75 11.16 -8.91
C ALA A 55 0.63 12.64 -9.27
N THR A 56 0.13 13.00 -10.45
CA THR A 56 -0.07 14.39 -10.86
C THR A 56 -1.20 15.07 -10.08
N ALA A 57 -2.29 14.38 -9.76
CA ALA A 57 -3.38 14.93 -8.94
C ALA A 57 -2.97 15.17 -7.48
N GLN A 58 -1.96 14.44 -6.97
CA GLN A 58 -1.44 14.58 -5.61
C GLN A 58 -0.28 15.58 -5.50
N HIS A 59 0.42 15.87 -6.60
CA HIS A 59 1.55 16.81 -6.64
C HIS A 59 1.13 18.23 -7.02
N GLY A 60 0.43 18.89 -6.09
CA GLY A 60 0.31 20.36 -6.08
C GLY A 60 1.52 21.09 -5.48
N LEU A 61 2.57 20.39 -5.07
CA LEU A 61 3.79 20.99 -4.53
C LEU A 61 5.02 20.19 -4.97
N GLN A 62 6.06 20.92 -5.38
CA GLN A 62 7.44 20.51 -5.73
C GLN A 62 7.71 20.27 -7.23
N GLY A 63 8.34 21.25 -7.88
CA GLY A 63 8.99 21.13 -9.21
C GLY A 63 10.52 21.02 -9.09
N PRO A 64 11.31 21.23 -10.16
CA PRO A 64 11.09 20.87 -11.56
C PRO A 64 11.92 19.61 -11.95
N TRP A 65 11.33 18.75 -12.78
CA TRP A 65 11.99 17.59 -13.38
C TRP A 65 12.72 18.01 -14.66
N ASN A 66 14.01 17.64 -14.83
CA ASN A 66 14.86 18.04 -15.97
C ASN A 66 14.80 16.96 -17.09
N PRO A 67 14.25 17.24 -18.28
CA PRO A 67 13.95 16.22 -19.30
C PRO A 67 15.10 15.97 -20.31
N GLY A 68 16.37 16.08 -19.88
CA GLY A 68 17.52 16.09 -20.79
C GLY A 68 18.55 14.96 -20.65
N ALA A 69 18.43 14.04 -19.69
CA ALA A 69 19.44 12.98 -19.52
C ALA A 69 19.11 11.76 -20.41
N PRO A 70 20.03 11.30 -21.28
CA PRO A 70 19.75 10.20 -22.19
C PRO A 70 19.55 8.89 -21.43
N THR A 71 18.52 8.13 -21.81
CA THR A 71 18.27 6.77 -21.30
C THR A 71 19.28 5.79 -21.89
N PRO A 72 20.05 5.04 -21.08
CA PRO A 72 20.72 3.86 -21.59
C PRO A 72 19.75 2.68 -21.52
N ARG A 73 19.19 2.32 -22.68
CA ARG A 73 18.71 0.96 -22.92
C ARG A 73 19.92 0.17 -23.42
N THR A 74 20.54 -0.67 -22.57
CA THR A 74 21.14 -1.99 -22.91
C THR A 74 21.96 -2.55 -21.73
N ARG A 75 21.60 -3.78 -21.34
CA ARG A 75 22.38 -4.85 -20.66
C ARG A 75 23.51 -4.44 -19.71
N ALA A 76 23.22 -4.54 -18.41
CA ALA A 76 23.96 -5.36 -17.43
C ALA A 76 23.64 -4.83 -16.03
N ALA A 77 22.87 -5.59 -15.26
CA ALA A 77 23.02 -5.76 -13.81
C ALA A 77 21.74 -6.40 -13.26
N THR A 78 21.73 -7.73 -13.22
CA THR A 78 21.18 -8.46 -12.07
C THR A 78 21.67 -7.76 -10.79
N ARG A 79 20.86 -6.87 -10.19
CA ARG A 79 21.02 -6.32 -8.83
C ARG A 79 19.91 -5.32 -8.47
N SER A 80 18.66 -5.77 -8.46
CA SER A 80 17.85 -5.67 -7.24
C SER A 80 16.72 -6.69 -7.24
N ALA A 81 17.07 -7.98 -7.11
CA ALA A 81 16.29 -8.81 -6.18
C ALA A 81 16.68 -8.36 -4.75
N GLY A 82 16.49 -7.07 -4.44
CA GLY A 82 16.69 -6.53 -3.10
C GLY A 82 15.51 -6.95 -2.22
N LYS A 83 15.62 -6.80 -0.90
CA LYS A 83 14.49 -7.09 0.00
C LYS A 83 13.21 -6.38 -0.46
N GLY A 84 12.12 -7.13 -0.53
CA GLY A 84 10.83 -6.67 -1.04
C GLY A 84 10.72 -6.60 -2.56
N GLY A 85 11.62 -7.22 -3.33
CA GLY A 85 11.53 -7.26 -4.80
C GLY A 85 10.26 -7.92 -5.35
N TRP A 86 9.57 -8.73 -4.53
CA TRP A 86 8.26 -9.32 -4.82
C TRP A 86 7.09 -8.36 -4.61
N LEU A 87 7.31 -7.21 -3.96
CA LEU A 87 6.29 -6.18 -3.72
C LEU A 87 6.26 -5.18 -4.86
N ILE A 88 5.06 -4.69 -5.18
CA ILE A 88 4.89 -3.61 -6.15
C ILE A 88 5.60 -2.32 -5.68
N PRO A 89 6.14 -1.49 -6.60
CA PRO A 89 6.92 -0.31 -6.23
C PRO A 89 6.27 0.66 -5.22
N PRO A 90 4.95 0.95 -5.29
CA PRO A 90 4.31 1.82 -4.30
C PRO A 90 4.35 1.27 -2.87
N LEU A 91 4.19 -0.05 -2.69
CA LEU A 91 4.27 -0.68 -1.37
C LEU A 91 5.69 -0.66 -0.83
N ARG A 92 6.69 -0.90 -1.68
CA ARG A 92 8.11 -0.82 -1.29
C ARG A 92 8.46 0.58 -0.79
N LEU A 93 8.02 1.61 -1.50
CA LEU A 93 8.22 3.01 -1.10
C LEU A 93 7.50 3.34 0.20
N ALA A 94 6.24 2.91 0.37
CA ALA A 94 5.45 3.18 1.56
C ALA A 94 5.98 2.48 2.83
N LEU A 95 6.58 1.30 2.69
CA LEU A 95 7.23 0.58 3.79
C LEU A 95 8.55 1.25 4.20
N GLY A 96 9.29 1.79 3.24
CA GLY A 96 10.64 2.29 3.48
C GLY A 96 11.63 1.15 3.82
N PRO A 97 12.92 1.48 3.95
CA PRO A 97 13.98 0.49 4.12
C PRO A 97 13.83 -0.32 5.42
N GLU A 98 13.42 0.32 6.53
CA GLU A 98 13.36 -0.32 7.84
C GLU A 98 12.29 -1.42 7.95
N LEU A 99 11.09 -1.17 7.41
CA LEU A 99 10.04 -2.18 7.40
C LEU A 99 10.36 -3.27 6.37
N LEU A 100 10.87 -2.90 5.20
CA LEU A 100 11.33 -3.85 4.18
C LEU A 100 12.41 -4.79 4.73
N ASP A 101 13.33 -4.28 5.54
CA ASP A 101 14.40 -5.07 6.15
C ASP A 101 13.89 -6.13 7.12
N THR A 102 12.71 -5.92 7.68
CA THR A 102 12.08 -6.78 8.69
C THR A 102 11.13 -7.81 8.08
N LEU A 103 10.69 -7.62 6.84
CA LEU A 103 9.81 -8.57 6.14
C LEU A 103 10.53 -9.88 5.84
N ASN A 104 9.79 -10.99 5.95
CA ASN A 104 10.29 -12.27 5.49
C ASN A 104 10.30 -12.28 3.95
N PRO A 105 11.18 -13.08 3.32
CA PRO A 105 11.10 -13.35 1.88
C PRO A 105 9.69 -13.80 1.50
N ASP A 106 9.16 -13.26 0.42
CA ASP A 106 7.84 -13.57 -0.15
C ASP A 106 6.63 -13.29 0.77
N GLU A 107 6.83 -12.57 1.88
CA GLU A 107 5.72 -12.16 2.75
C GLU A 107 4.86 -11.09 2.05
N ASP A 108 3.60 -11.43 1.79
CA ASP A 108 2.67 -10.53 1.12
C ASP A 108 2.19 -9.41 2.06
N VAL A 109 2.15 -8.18 1.53
CA VAL A 109 1.76 -6.97 2.25
C VAL A 109 0.43 -6.49 1.68
N LYS A 110 -0.64 -6.65 2.45
CA LYS A 110 -2.00 -6.33 2.00
C LYS A 110 -2.30 -4.84 2.01
N LEU A 111 -1.78 -4.13 3.01
CA LEU A 111 -1.95 -2.68 3.13
C LEU A 111 -0.84 -2.05 3.95
N VAL A 112 -0.58 -0.80 3.64
CA VAL A 112 0.28 0.11 4.42
C VAL A 112 -0.49 1.39 4.63
N THR A 113 -0.53 1.90 5.86
CA THR A 113 -1.25 3.13 6.20
C THR A 113 -0.48 3.94 7.24
N PRO A 114 -0.45 5.27 7.14
CA PRO A 114 -0.03 6.11 8.25
C PRO A 114 -1.02 5.95 9.41
N THR A 115 -0.52 6.06 10.63
CA THR A 115 -1.25 6.00 11.89
C THR A 115 -0.48 6.73 12.98
N SER A 116 -1.06 6.85 14.16
CA SER A 116 -0.39 7.33 15.36
C SER A 116 -0.58 6.35 16.50
N THR A 117 0.38 6.28 17.40
CA THR A 117 0.33 5.48 18.62
C THR A 117 0.60 6.39 19.82
N TRP A 118 0.42 5.88 21.03
CA TRP A 118 0.80 6.64 22.21
C TRP A 118 2.32 6.92 22.26
N ALA A 119 3.13 6.08 21.63
CA ALA A 119 4.59 6.18 21.62
C ALA A 119 5.13 7.03 20.46
N SER A 120 4.29 7.34 19.47
CA SER A 120 4.69 8.06 18.26
C SER A 120 3.48 8.69 17.57
N PRO A 121 3.46 10.02 17.33
CA PRO A 121 2.45 10.66 16.51
C PRO A 121 2.61 10.35 15.01
N ARG A 122 3.75 9.78 14.59
CA ARG A 122 4.07 9.47 13.20
C ARG A 122 4.49 8.00 13.08
N ALA A 123 3.50 7.13 12.94
CA ALA A 123 3.74 5.71 12.76
C ALA A 123 3.25 5.23 11.39
N ILE A 124 3.91 4.22 10.85
CA ILE A 124 3.46 3.50 9.66
C ILE A 124 3.03 2.11 10.10
N LEU A 125 1.81 1.72 9.78
CA LEU A 125 1.29 0.38 10.02
C LEU A 125 1.19 -0.38 8.70
N ALA A 126 1.91 -1.49 8.62
CA ALA A 126 1.82 -2.49 7.57
C ALA A 126 1.08 -3.74 8.08
N VAL A 127 0.18 -4.25 7.26
CA VAL A 127 -0.54 -5.50 7.56
C VAL A 127 -0.17 -6.52 6.50
N THR A 128 0.47 -7.58 6.95
CA THR A 128 0.88 -8.69 6.10
C THR A 128 -0.15 -9.81 6.15
N GLU A 129 0.13 -10.92 5.47
CA GLU A 129 -0.62 -12.15 5.65
C GLU A 129 -0.39 -12.82 7.03
N ARG A 130 0.73 -12.55 7.72
CA ARG A 130 1.16 -13.25 8.96
C ARG A 130 1.31 -12.40 10.22
N ARG A 131 1.47 -11.08 10.10
CA ARG A 131 1.59 -10.17 11.25
C ARG A 131 1.14 -8.74 10.97
N LEU A 132 0.92 -7.99 12.04
CA LEU A 132 1.05 -6.53 12.00
C LEU A 132 2.52 -6.17 12.14
N LEU A 133 2.97 -5.19 11.37
CA LEU A 133 4.30 -4.62 11.45
C LEU A 133 4.15 -3.10 11.48
N TRP A 134 4.80 -2.41 12.40
CA TRP A 134 4.74 -0.95 12.44
C TRP A 134 6.08 -0.31 12.75
N LEU A 135 6.29 0.87 12.16
CA LEU A 135 7.44 1.72 12.37
C LEU A 135 7.01 2.94 13.18
N LEU A 136 7.77 3.27 14.23
CA LEU A 136 7.69 4.52 14.96
C LEU A 136 8.75 5.48 14.39
N ASP A 137 8.31 6.45 13.57
CA ASP A 137 9.22 7.29 12.78
C ASP A 137 10.11 8.19 13.67
N ASP A 138 9.61 8.62 14.81
CA ASP A 138 10.28 9.53 15.75
C ASP A 138 10.96 8.83 16.94
N ALA A 139 10.87 7.50 17.05
CA ALA A 139 11.50 6.79 18.16
C ALA A 139 13.02 6.70 17.97
N PRO A 140 13.83 6.91 19.03
CA PRO A 140 15.29 6.87 18.91
C PRO A 140 15.85 5.46 18.77
N VAL A 141 15.15 4.45 19.28
CA VAL A 141 15.53 3.02 19.25
C VAL A 141 14.29 2.14 19.16
N ALA A 142 14.48 0.87 18.77
CA ALA A 142 13.41 -0.14 18.67
C ALA A 142 12.20 0.34 17.85
N ARG A 143 12.47 1.06 16.76
CA ARG A 143 11.46 1.75 15.93
C ARG A 143 10.51 0.78 15.24
N VAL A 144 11.00 -0.39 14.85
CA VAL A 144 10.20 -1.41 14.18
C VAL A 144 9.69 -2.43 15.19
N HIS A 145 8.39 -2.67 15.15
CA HIS A 145 7.71 -3.65 15.98
C HIS A 145 6.89 -4.61 15.13
N SER A 146 6.76 -5.84 15.61
CA SER A 146 5.98 -6.89 14.95
C SER A 146 5.05 -7.58 15.93
N LEU A 147 3.82 -7.85 15.48
CA LEU A 147 2.84 -8.64 16.22
C LEU A 147 2.30 -9.75 15.31
N PRO A 148 2.82 -10.98 15.46
CA PRO A 148 2.26 -12.16 14.80
C PRO A 148 0.80 -12.32 15.15
N PHE A 149 -0.01 -12.65 14.15
CA PHE A 149 -1.45 -12.75 14.39
C PHE A 149 -1.85 -13.91 15.28
N ARG A 150 -1.04 -14.98 15.33
CA ARG A 150 -1.16 -16.06 16.33
C ARG A 150 -1.10 -15.55 17.79
N ASN A 151 -0.51 -14.37 18.02
CA ASN A 151 -0.40 -13.77 19.34
C ASN A 151 -1.53 -12.75 19.60
N VAL A 152 -2.45 -12.53 18.66
CA VAL A 152 -3.60 -11.64 18.83
C VAL A 152 -4.73 -12.41 19.50
N ALA A 153 -5.12 -11.99 20.70
CA ALA A 153 -6.28 -12.54 21.40
C ALA A 153 -7.58 -11.87 20.96
N GLU A 154 -7.53 -10.56 20.71
CA GLU A 154 -8.71 -9.77 20.36
C GLU A 154 -8.27 -8.57 19.52
N ILE A 155 -9.11 -8.20 18.55
CA ILE A 155 -8.95 -7.00 17.75
C ILE A 155 -10.32 -6.34 17.57
N SER A 156 -10.37 -5.02 17.72
CA SER A 156 -11.57 -4.23 17.49
C SER A 156 -11.19 -2.83 17.00
N HIS A 157 -12.10 -2.16 16.30
CA HIS A 157 -11.97 -0.74 16.00
C HIS A 157 -13.12 0.09 16.57
N LYS A 158 -12.85 1.36 16.84
CA LYS A 158 -13.85 2.38 17.20
C LYS A 158 -13.74 3.55 16.26
N VAL A 159 -14.85 3.90 15.61
CA VAL A 159 -14.92 5.08 14.73
C VAL A 159 -15.27 6.32 15.56
N ARG A 160 -14.53 7.41 15.35
CA ARG A 160 -14.83 8.74 15.90
C ARG A 160 -14.74 9.78 14.78
N ARG A 161 -15.90 10.33 14.40
CA ARG A 161 -16.02 11.29 13.28
C ARG A 161 -15.42 10.71 11.99
N LYS A 162 -14.32 11.29 11.50
CA LYS A 162 -13.63 10.90 10.25
C LYS A 162 -12.46 9.95 10.46
N HIS A 163 -12.17 9.56 11.70
CA HIS A 163 -11.04 8.70 12.06
C HIS A 163 -11.52 7.46 12.80
N ALA A 164 -10.65 6.46 12.89
CA ALA A 164 -10.85 5.26 13.66
C ALA A 164 -9.64 4.93 14.51
N THR A 165 -9.90 4.32 15.66
CA THR A 165 -8.90 3.77 16.55
C THR A 165 -8.98 2.25 16.50
N LEU A 166 -7.90 1.60 16.10
CA LEU A 166 -7.76 0.15 16.13
C LEU A 166 -7.09 -0.26 17.45
N MET A 167 -7.70 -1.20 18.15
CA MET A 167 -7.22 -1.73 19.43
C MET A 167 -6.95 -3.22 19.25
N VAL A 168 -5.75 -3.65 19.62
CA VAL A 168 -5.31 -5.04 19.53
C VAL A 168 -4.85 -5.49 20.91
N ARG A 169 -5.42 -6.57 21.42
CA ARG A 169 -5.01 -7.23 22.66
C ARG A 169 -4.31 -8.53 22.32
N THR A 170 -3.14 -8.73 22.91
CA THR A 170 -2.36 -9.95 22.73
C THR A 170 -2.80 -11.03 23.72
N ILE A 171 -2.47 -12.29 23.42
CA ILE A 171 -2.65 -13.42 24.34
C ILE A 171 -1.91 -13.23 25.68
N ALA A 172 -0.81 -12.48 25.67
CA ALA A 172 -0.04 -12.12 26.85
C ALA A 172 -0.63 -10.92 27.63
N GLY A 173 -1.81 -10.43 27.26
CA GLY A 173 -2.48 -9.30 27.90
C GLY A 173 -1.98 -7.90 27.50
N ARG A 174 -0.91 -7.80 26.69
CA ARG A 174 -0.42 -6.53 26.16
C ARG A 174 -1.44 -5.90 25.21
N ARG A 175 -1.61 -4.58 25.27
CA ARG A 175 -2.50 -3.80 24.41
C ARG A 175 -1.70 -2.92 23.46
N HIS A 176 -2.08 -2.93 22.19
CA HIS A 176 -1.57 -2.04 21.14
C HIS A 176 -2.73 -1.19 20.63
N VAL A 177 -2.51 0.11 20.45
CA VAL A 177 -3.55 1.05 20.03
C VAL A 177 -2.99 1.93 18.91
N PHE A 178 -3.71 1.95 17.80
CA PHE A 178 -3.39 2.72 16.60
C PHE A 178 -4.53 3.71 16.35
N HIS A 179 -4.23 5.00 16.32
CA HIS A 179 -5.19 6.08 16.12
C HIS A 179 -5.06 6.66 14.71
N ASP A 180 -5.95 7.60 14.40
CA ASP A 180 -5.98 8.37 13.14
C ASP A 180 -6.09 7.52 11.87
N LEU A 181 -6.51 6.26 12.00
CA LEU A 181 -6.78 5.40 10.85
C LEU A 181 -8.03 5.87 10.11
N ARG A 182 -8.07 5.65 8.80
CA ARG A 182 -9.32 5.81 8.05
C ARG A 182 -10.33 4.73 8.49
N PRO A 183 -11.63 5.04 8.68
CA PRO A 183 -12.61 4.08 9.19
C PRO A 183 -12.68 2.77 8.38
N HIS A 184 -12.70 2.88 7.06
CA HIS A 184 -12.70 1.70 6.18
C HIS A 184 -11.40 0.89 6.31
N THR A 185 -10.25 1.55 6.49
CA THR A 185 -8.96 0.88 6.69
C THR A 185 -8.97 0.09 7.99
N ALA A 186 -9.40 0.69 9.11
CA ALA A 186 -9.49 -0.02 10.39
C ALA A 186 -10.43 -1.23 10.32
N ALA A 187 -11.59 -1.09 9.68
CA ALA A 187 -12.53 -2.19 9.48
C ALA A 187 -11.95 -3.31 8.59
N SER A 188 -11.22 -2.96 7.52
CA SER A 188 -10.52 -3.94 6.68
C SER A 188 -9.43 -4.69 7.44
N ILE A 189 -8.67 -4.01 8.31
CA ILE A 189 -7.65 -4.65 9.16
C ILE A 189 -8.30 -5.62 10.13
N GLU A 190 -9.33 -5.19 10.87
CA GLU A 190 -10.05 -6.05 11.81
C GLU A 190 -10.58 -7.31 11.11
N ARG A 191 -11.28 -7.13 9.99
CA ARG A 191 -11.84 -8.25 9.21
C ARG A 191 -10.76 -9.21 8.75
N HIS A 192 -9.66 -8.70 8.19
CA HIS A 192 -8.53 -9.55 7.76
C HIS A 192 -7.91 -10.32 8.93
N VAL A 193 -7.87 -9.73 10.12
CA VAL A 193 -7.32 -10.40 11.30
C VAL A 193 -8.26 -11.45 11.87
N GLN A 194 -9.57 -11.25 11.81
CA GLN A 194 -10.58 -12.19 12.29
C GLN A 194 -10.83 -13.35 11.31
N GLN A 195 -10.77 -13.11 10.00
CA GLN A 195 -11.06 -14.12 8.95
C GLN A 195 -9.92 -15.11 8.70
N ARG A 196 -9.04 -15.33 9.69
CA ARG A 196 -7.90 -16.21 9.54
C ARG A 196 -8.32 -17.68 9.55
N PRO A 197 -7.91 -18.48 8.56
CA PRO A 197 -7.92 -19.92 8.73
C PRO A 197 -6.92 -20.29 9.84
N LEU A 198 -7.35 -21.12 10.78
CA LEU A 198 -6.46 -21.83 11.70
C LEU A 198 -5.53 -22.70 10.81
N SER A 199 -4.25 -22.36 10.73
CA SER A 199 -3.22 -23.18 10.09
C SER A 199 -2.02 -23.30 11.01
#